data_AF-A0A968XJX5-F1
#
_entry.id   AF-A0A968XJX5-F1
#
_cell.length_a   1.000
_cell.length_b   1.000
_cell.length_c   1.000
_cell.angle_alpha   90.00
_cell.angle_beta   90.00
_cell.angle_gamma   90.00
#
_symmetry.space_group_name_H-M   'P 1'
#
loop_
_entity.id
_entity.type
_entity.pdbx_description
1 polymer ?
#
loop_
_entity_poly.entity_id
_entity_poly.type
_entity_poly.pdbx_seq_one_letter_code
_entity_poly.pdbx_strand_id
1 'polypeptide(L)'
;PRARGKQHGRSLAHRTRRHDDLHRPSTNRILGYESREMIGRNIFEFVHPEDAEEARNMFIEMIREPSRTVLALLRLRHSDGSWRWIEHVSKNLISESSVQAIVANYRDVTERK
;
A
#
# COMPACT_ATOMS: atom_id res chain seq x y z
N PRO A 1 0.87 -36.99 23.70
CA PRO A 1 1.72 -36.06 22.89
C PRO A 1 0.92 -35.44 21.75
N ARG A 2 0.70 -34.11 21.81
CA ARG A 2 -0.33 -33.38 21.06
C ARG A 2 0.00 -33.20 19.57
N ALA A 3 -1.05 -33.30 18.75
CA ALA A 3 -1.03 -33.17 17.30
C ALA A 3 -1.07 -31.71 16.82
N ARG A 4 -0.51 -31.54 15.62
CA ARG A 4 -0.37 -30.34 14.78
C ARG A 4 -1.71 -29.69 14.43
N GLY A 5 -1.66 -28.37 14.27
CA GLY A 5 -2.77 -27.51 13.88
C GLY A 5 -3.31 -27.76 12.47
N LYS A 6 -4.57 -27.42 12.28
CA LYS A 6 -5.22 -27.30 10.98
C LYS A 6 -5.88 -25.93 10.85
N GLN A 7 -5.48 -25.26 9.77
CA GLN A 7 -6.14 -24.13 9.13
C GLN A 7 -7.66 -24.34 9.08
N HIS A 8 -8.41 -23.28 9.33
CA HIS A 8 -9.79 -23.17 8.88
C HIS A 8 -9.94 -21.87 8.12
N GLY A 9 -10.04 -22.00 6.79
CA GLY A 9 -10.60 -20.96 5.95
C GLY A 9 -12.06 -20.70 6.34
N ARG A 10 -12.49 -19.45 6.22
CA ARG A 10 -13.90 -19.11 6.28
C ARG A 10 -14.25 -18.26 5.08
N SER A 11 -14.88 -18.93 4.11
CA SER A 11 -15.84 -18.33 3.19
C SER A 11 -17.06 -17.87 3.99
N LEU A 12 -17.57 -16.68 3.72
CA LEU A 12 -18.92 -16.30 4.14
C LEU A 12 -19.51 -15.26 3.19
N ALA A 13 -20.59 -15.71 2.54
CA ALA A 13 -21.49 -14.97 1.70
C ALA A 13 -22.26 -13.87 2.47
N HIS A 14 -22.56 -12.82 1.72
CA HIS A 14 -23.40 -11.66 1.96
C HIS A 14 -24.42 -11.74 3.12
N ARG A 15 -24.35 -10.75 4.02
CA ARG A 15 -25.52 -10.21 4.72
C ARG A 15 -25.31 -8.73 5.04
N THR A 16 -26.15 -7.90 4.44
CA THR A 16 -26.23 -6.44 4.58
C THR A 16 -26.42 -6.04 6.05
N ARG A 17 -25.43 -5.33 6.62
CA ARG A 17 -25.62 -4.44 7.78
C ARG A 17 -24.73 -3.22 7.61
N ARG A 18 -25.33 -2.07 7.88
CA ARG A 18 -24.71 -0.74 7.86
C ARG A 18 -23.41 -0.74 8.67
N HIS A 19 -22.33 -0.27 8.07
CA HIS A 19 -21.08 0.00 8.78
C HIS A 19 -20.39 1.19 8.09
N ASP A 20 -20.79 2.39 8.48
CA ASP A 20 -20.06 3.65 8.27
C ASP A 20 -18.72 3.64 9.06
N ASP A 21 -17.88 2.62 8.90
CA ASP A 21 -16.70 2.42 9.76
C ASP A 21 -15.51 1.73 9.07
N LEU A 22 -15.32 2.00 7.77
CA LEU A 22 -14.13 1.56 7.01
C LEU A 22 -13.29 2.73 6.46
N HIS A 23 -13.42 3.92 7.05
CA HIS A 23 -12.51 5.04 6.82
C HIS A 23 -11.66 5.34 8.06
N ARG A 24 -10.81 4.38 8.43
CA ARG A 24 -9.53 4.73 9.06
C ARG A 24 -8.48 4.51 7.98
N PRO A 25 -8.23 5.48 7.08
CA PRO A 25 -7.30 5.26 5.99
C PRO A 25 -5.94 4.98 6.63
N SER A 26 -5.42 3.78 6.44
CA SER A 26 -4.12 3.34 6.97
C SER A 26 -3.01 4.35 6.68
N THR A 27 -3.18 5.15 5.62
CA THR A 27 -2.32 6.28 5.24
C THR A 27 -2.20 7.35 6.31
N ASN A 28 -3.30 7.76 6.95
CA ASN A 28 -3.27 8.78 8.00
C ASN A 28 -2.48 8.26 9.20
N ARG A 29 -2.71 7.00 9.60
CA ARG A 29 -1.97 6.42 10.73
C ARG A 29 -0.48 6.23 10.46
N ILE A 30 -0.08 6.02 9.20
CA ILE A 30 1.30 5.69 8.83
C ILE A 30 2.09 6.92 8.37
N LEU A 31 1.48 7.80 7.58
CA LEU A 31 2.12 8.97 6.97
C LEU A 31 1.55 10.31 7.47
N GLY A 32 0.49 10.30 8.28
CA GLY A 32 -0.07 11.52 8.86
C GLY A 32 -0.86 12.40 7.88
N TYR A 33 -1.07 11.96 6.64
CA TYR A 33 -1.89 12.67 5.66
C TYR A 33 -3.33 12.15 5.64
N GLU A 34 -4.27 13.07 5.51
CA GLU A 34 -5.64 12.74 5.14
C GLU A 34 -5.70 12.29 3.68
N SER A 35 -6.64 11.40 3.33
CA SER A 35 -6.79 10.91 1.96
C SER A 35 -6.97 12.06 0.95
N ARG A 36 -7.71 13.12 1.33
CA ARG A 36 -7.92 14.31 0.51
C ARG A 36 -6.63 15.09 0.18
N GLU A 37 -5.59 14.96 1.00
CA GLU A 37 -4.31 15.65 0.80
C GLU A 37 -3.39 14.88 -0.14
N MET A 38 -3.74 13.62 -0.45
CA MET A 38 -2.96 12.74 -1.32
C MET A 38 -3.64 12.47 -2.66
N ILE A 39 -4.98 12.45 -2.70
CA ILE A 39 -5.74 12.24 -3.93
C ILE A 39 -5.40 13.35 -4.95
N GLY A 40 -5.09 12.94 -6.18
CA GLY A 40 -4.75 13.86 -7.28
C GLY A 40 -3.30 14.36 -7.28
N ARG A 41 -2.50 14.02 -6.27
CA ARG A 41 -1.07 14.34 -6.22
C ARG A 41 -0.23 13.19 -6.75
N ASN A 42 0.99 13.53 -7.14
CA ASN A 42 1.94 12.53 -7.58
C ASN A 42 2.57 11.85 -6.35
N ILE A 43 2.44 10.52 -6.25
CA ILE A 43 2.97 9.74 -5.13
C ILE A 43 4.50 9.94 -4.94
N PHE A 44 5.24 10.23 -6.02
CA PHE A 44 6.68 10.47 -5.96
C PHE A 44 7.05 11.79 -5.28
N GLU A 45 6.11 12.73 -5.08
CA GLU A 45 6.34 13.94 -4.26
C GLU A 45 6.55 13.60 -2.78
N PHE A 46 6.08 12.44 -2.34
CA PHE A 46 6.21 11.98 -0.97
C PHE A 46 7.42 11.06 -0.77
N VAL A 47 8.10 10.65 -1.84
CA VAL A 47 9.27 9.78 -1.78
C VAL A 47 10.51 10.62 -1.48
N HIS A 48 11.41 10.09 -0.65
CA HIS A 48 12.69 10.73 -0.37
C HIS A 48 13.48 10.96 -1.67
N PRO A 49 14.16 12.11 -1.86
CA PRO A 49 14.83 12.44 -3.12
C PRO A 49 15.83 11.39 -3.61
N GLU A 50 16.57 10.76 -2.69
CA GLU A 50 17.53 9.69 -3.01
C GLU A 50 16.84 8.40 -3.51
N ASP A 51 15.60 8.15 -3.09
CA ASP A 51 14.85 6.94 -3.42
C ASP A 51 13.93 7.16 -4.64
N ALA A 52 13.77 8.41 -5.09
CA ALA A 52 12.78 8.80 -6.09
C ALA A 52 13.05 8.23 -7.48
N GLU A 53 14.32 8.10 -7.87
CA GLU A 53 14.70 7.53 -9.16
C GLU A 53 14.41 6.03 -9.21
N GLU A 54 14.83 5.29 -8.18
CA GLU A 54 14.56 3.85 -8.04
C GLU A 54 13.05 3.58 -8.01
N ALA A 55 12.29 4.36 -7.23
CA ALA A 55 10.84 4.25 -7.15
C ALA A 55 10.17 4.42 -8.52
N ARG A 56 10.62 5.38 -9.34
CA ARG A 56 10.10 5.58 -10.70
C ARG A 56 10.44 4.41 -11.62
N ASN A 57 11.65 3.89 -11.54
CA ASN A 57 12.07 2.75 -12.36
C ASN A 57 11.21 1.51 -12.04
N MET A 58 11.03 1.19 -10.76
CA MET A 58 10.15 0.08 -10.35
C MET A 58 8.70 0.29 -10.80
N PHE A 59 8.20 1.53 -10.73
CA PHE A 59 6.86 1.86 -11.21
C PHE A 59 6.72 1.66 -12.73
N ILE A 60 7.71 2.09 -13.51
CA ILE A 60 7.73 1.88 -14.97
C ILE A 60 7.74 0.38 -15.29
N GLU A 61 8.55 -0.41 -14.60
CA GLU A 61 8.58 -1.87 -14.77
C GLU A 61 7.22 -2.51 -14.44
N MET A 62 6.57 -2.09 -13.36
CA MET A 62 5.25 -2.57 -12.98
C MET A 62 4.17 -2.25 -14.02
N ILE A 63 4.25 -1.09 -14.68
CA ILE A 63 3.34 -0.75 -15.77
C ILE A 63 3.60 -1.64 -16.99
N ARG A 64 4.87 -1.89 -17.31
CA ARG A 64 5.27 -2.72 -18.46
C ARG A 64 4.90 -4.19 -18.29
N GLU A 65 4.92 -4.69 -17.06
CA GLU A 65 4.59 -6.08 -16.73
C GLU A 65 3.45 -6.14 -15.69
N PRO A 66 2.17 -6.07 -16.12
CA PRO A 66 1.02 -6.00 -15.22
C PRO A 66 0.84 -7.22 -14.30
N SER A 67 1.41 -8.36 -14.66
CA SER A 67 1.42 -9.58 -13.84
C SER A 67 2.40 -9.50 -12.67
N ARG A 68 3.35 -8.57 -12.69
CA ARG A 68 4.41 -8.44 -11.68
C ARG A 68 3.86 -7.81 -10.41
N THR A 69 4.25 -8.38 -9.28
CA THR A 69 4.11 -7.75 -7.98
C THR A 69 5.42 -7.07 -7.64
N VAL A 70 5.38 -5.78 -7.33
CA VAL A 70 6.56 -5.00 -6.92
C VAL A 70 6.62 -4.94 -5.41
N LEU A 71 7.80 -5.25 -4.86
CA LEU A 71 8.16 -5.13 -3.45
C LEU A 71 9.24 -4.06 -3.35
N ALA A 72 9.05 -3.08 -2.48
CA ALA A 72 9.98 -1.98 -2.34
C ALA A 72 10.03 -1.45 -0.91
N LEU A 73 11.22 -1.01 -0.50
CA LEU A 73 11.45 -0.37 0.79
C LEU A 73 11.94 1.05 0.52
N LEU A 74 11.09 2.04 0.76
CA LEU A 74 11.36 3.45 0.44
C LEU A 74 11.12 4.33 1.65
N ARG A 75 11.84 5.45 1.72
CA ARG A 75 11.52 6.51 2.69
C ARG A 75 10.40 7.39 2.14
N LEU A 76 9.31 7.47 2.89
CA LEU A 76 8.21 8.41 2.59
C LEU A 76 8.20 9.56 3.61
N ARG A 77 7.87 10.76 3.14
CA ARG A 77 7.73 11.95 3.96
C ARG A 77 6.43 11.87 4.74
N HIS A 78 6.50 11.88 6.06
CA HIS A 78 5.35 12.03 6.93
C HIS A 78 4.85 13.50 6.94
N SER A 79 3.60 13.76 7.30
CA SER A 79 3.01 15.10 7.30
C SER A 79 3.70 16.08 8.25
N ASP A 80 4.31 15.58 9.32
CA ASP A 80 5.16 16.35 10.25
C ASP A 80 6.56 16.68 9.70
N GLY A 81 6.90 16.21 8.50
CA GLY A 81 8.20 16.40 7.86
C GLY A 81 9.26 15.35 8.18
N SER A 82 8.98 14.38 9.07
CA SER A 82 9.87 13.25 9.33
C SER A 82 9.87 12.24 8.17
N TRP A 83 10.88 11.38 8.12
CA TRP A 83 10.97 10.29 7.15
C TRP A 83 10.58 8.96 7.80
N ARG A 84 9.75 8.18 7.10
CA ARG A 84 9.31 6.85 7.52
C ARG A 84 9.79 5.80 6.54
N TRP A 85 10.35 4.71 7.06
CA TRP A 85 10.68 3.54 6.23
C TRP A 85 9.41 2.76 5.96
N ILE A 86 9.03 2.71 4.70
CA ILE A 86 7.80 2.07 4.24
C ILE A 86 8.15 0.90 3.35
N GLU A 87 7.80 -0.30 3.81
CA GLU A 87 7.74 -1.48 2.96
C GLU A 87 6.40 -1.45 2.21
N HIS A 88 6.42 -1.54 0.89
CA HIS A 88 5.20 -1.55 0.10
C HIS A 88 5.20 -2.67 -0.95
N VAL A 89 3.99 -3.19 -1.18
CA VAL A 89 3.68 -4.23 -2.17
C VAL A 89 2.67 -3.61 -3.13
N SER A 90 3.05 -3.46 -4.40
CA SER A 90 2.20 -2.90 -5.45
C SER A 90 1.88 -3.92 -6.52
N LYS A 91 0.64 -3.87 -7.03
CA LYS A 91 0.20 -4.66 -8.17
C LYS A 91 -0.58 -3.78 -9.14
N ASN A 92 -0.26 -3.90 -10.43
CA ASN A 92 -0.99 -3.23 -11.49
C ASN A 92 -2.24 -4.04 -11.87
N LEU A 93 -3.42 -3.49 -11.55
CA LEU A 93 -4.71 -4.08 -11.87
C LEU A 93 -5.52 -3.15 -12.80
N ILE A 94 -4.84 -2.32 -13.59
CA ILE A 94 -5.49 -1.38 -14.51
C ILE A 94 -6.31 -2.11 -15.58
N SER A 95 -5.86 -3.29 -16.02
CA SER A 95 -6.58 -4.12 -16.99
C SER A 95 -7.73 -4.93 -16.39
N GLU A 96 -7.83 -5.03 -15.07
CA GLU A 96 -8.93 -5.73 -14.40
C GLU A 96 -10.16 -4.82 -14.35
N SER A 97 -11.24 -5.22 -15.03
CA SER A 97 -12.44 -4.39 -15.20
C SER A 97 -13.13 -3.98 -13.89
N SER A 98 -12.93 -4.74 -12.82
CA SER A 98 -13.49 -4.46 -11.50
C SER A 98 -12.65 -3.51 -10.65
N VAL A 99 -11.39 -3.26 -11.01
CA VAL A 99 -10.44 -2.48 -10.21
C VAL A 99 -9.94 -1.26 -10.97
N GLN A 100 -9.45 -1.44 -12.19
CA GLN A 100 -8.97 -0.38 -13.09
C GLN A 100 -7.95 0.57 -12.44
N ALA A 101 -7.12 0.06 -11.53
CA ALA A 101 -6.17 0.86 -10.75
C ALA A 101 -4.91 0.06 -10.37
N ILE A 102 -3.87 0.77 -9.94
CA ILE A 102 -2.74 0.17 -9.23
C ILE A 102 -3.12 0.10 -7.76
N VAL A 103 -3.01 -1.09 -7.17
CA VAL A 103 -3.28 -1.30 -5.75
C VAL A 103 -1.96 -1.50 -5.02
N ALA A 104 -1.72 -0.64 -4.02
CA ALA A 104 -0.54 -0.70 -3.17
C ALA A 104 -0.94 -0.93 -1.72
N ASN A 105 -0.28 -1.87 -1.07
CA ASN A 105 -0.33 -2.05 0.38
C ASN A 105 1.01 -1.62 0.96
N TYR A 106 0.99 -0.95 2.10
CA TYR A 106 2.21 -0.44 2.73
C TYR A 106 2.19 -0.65 4.24
N ARG A 107 3.39 -0.81 4.80
CA ARG A 107 3.64 -1.04 6.22
C ARG A 107 4.80 -0.17 6.69
N ASP A 108 4.58 0.52 7.81
CA ASP A 108 5.66 1.21 8.52
C ASP A 108 6.60 0.17 9.16
N VAL A 109 7.87 0.26 8.79
CA VAL A 109 8.97 -0.54 9.35
C VAL A 109 10.08 0.33 9.95
N THR A 110 9.79 1.61 10.23
CA THR A 110 10.74 2.58 10.80
C THR A 110 11.35 2.07 12.10
N GLU A 111 10.55 1.47 13.00
CA GLU A 111 11.05 0.91 14.28
C GLU A 111 11.94 -0.35 14.10
N ARG A 112 11.97 -0.94 12.90
CA ARG A 112 12.75 -2.15 12.58
C ARG A 112 14.06 -1.83 11.85
N LYS A 113 14.39 -0.56 11.65
CA LYS A 113 15.54 -0.09 10.86
C LYS A 113 16.44 0.84 11.66
#